data_AF-A0A947A9W7-F1
#
_entry.id   AF-A0A947A9W7-F1
#
_cell.length_a   1.000
_cell.length_b   1.000
_cell.length_c   1.000
_cell.angle_alpha   90.00
_cell.angle_beta   90.00
_cell.angle_gamma   90.00
#
_symmetry.space_group_name_H-M   'P 1'
#
loop_
_entity.id
_entity.type
_entity.pdbx_description
1 polymer ?
#
loop_
_entity_poly.entity_id
_entity_poly.type
_entity_poly.pdbx_seq_one_letter_code
_entity_poly.pdbx_strand_id
1 'polypeptide(L)'
;MKKHIKKVAVIGSGIMGSGIACHFANIGVEVLLLDIVPRELNEKEIKKGLSLEDKAVRNRLVNDALAKSLKSKPAPIYHTKFASRIKTGNLEDDISMISGVDWIIEVVVERLDIKKKVFEQVEKYRTPGTLITSNTSGIPIAFMSEGRSDDFQK
;
A
#
# COMPACT_ATOMS: atom_id res chain seq x y z
N MET A 1 -17.93 10.44 18.00
CA MET A 1 -18.48 10.41 16.62
C MET A 1 -17.98 9.13 15.95
N LYS A 2 -18.84 8.32 15.32
CA LYS A 2 -18.39 7.09 14.64
C LYS A 2 -17.74 7.46 13.30
N LYS A 3 -16.45 7.15 13.09
CA LYS A 3 -15.79 7.28 11.79
C LYS A 3 -16.21 6.09 10.91
N HIS A 4 -16.71 6.35 9.71
CA HIS A 4 -17.04 5.32 8.73
C HIS A 4 -15.88 5.17 7.75
N ILE A 5 -15.29 3.99 7.66
CA ILE A 5 -14.20 3.68 6.73
C ILE A 5 -14.81 3.20 5.41
N LYS A 6 -14.67 4.00 4.35
CA LYS A 6 -15.12 3.68 2.99
C LYS A 6 -13.95 3.40 2.07
N LYS A 7 -12.80 4.04 2.32
CA LYS A 7 -11.59 3.90 1.52
C LYS A 7 -10.35 3.77 2.39
N VAL A 8 -9.49 2.81 2.05
CA VAL A 8 -8.22 2.57 2.75
C VAL A 8 -7.05 2.65 1.78
N ALA A 9 -5.89 3.06 2.28
CA ALA A 9 -4.62 2.86 1.61
C ALA A 9 -3.82 1.77 2.32
N VAL A 10 -3.26 0.84 1.55
CA VAL A 10 -2.32 -0.18 2.03
C VAL A 10 -0.98 0.09 1.37
N ILE A 11 0.05 0.34 2.17
CA ILE A 11 1.40 0.69 1.69
C ILE A 11 2.33 -0.50 1.86
N GLY A 12 2.75 -1.08 0.74
CA GLY A 12 3.46 -2.34 0.64
C GLY A 12 2.53 -3.43 0.09
N SER A 13 2.87 -4.00 -1.07
CA SER A 13 2.00 -4.94 -1.79
C SER A 13 2.36 -6.41 -1.58
N GLY A 14 3.37 -6.71 -0.75
CA GLY A 14 3.79 -8.07 -0.44
C GLY A 14 2.68 -8.97 0.10
N ILE A 15 3.03 -10.18 0.55
CA ILE A 15 2.06 -11.22 0.92
C ILE A 15 0.97 -10.68 1.87
N MET A 16 1.37 -9.98 2.94
CA MET A 16 0.44 -9.40 3.90
C MET A 16 -0.38 -8.25 3.30
N GLY A 17 0.26 -7.31 2.59
CA GLY A 17 -0.41 -6.12 2.06
C GLY A 17 -1.48 -6.45 1.01
N SER A 18 -1.18 -7.32 0.05
CA SER A 18 -2.18 -7.78 -0.91
C SER A 18 -3.32 -8.57 -0.25
N GLY A 19 -3.02 -9.36 0.79
CA GLY A 19 -4.04 -10.06 1.57
C GLY A 19 -4.98 -9.11 2.30
N ILE A 20 -4.43 -8.12 3.01
CA ILE A 20 -5.18 -7.05 3.69
C ILE A 20 -6.05 -6.30 2.67
N ALA A 21 -5.51 -5.93 1.51
CA ALA A 21 -6.27 -5.30 0.44
C ALA A 21 -7.47 -6.16 -0.01
N CYS A 22 -7.27 -7.47 -0.18
CA CYS A 22 -8.36 -8.39 -0.52
C CYS A 22 -9.43 -8.45 0.58
N HIS A 23 -9.03 -8.46 1.86
CA HIS A 23 -9.99 -8.49 2.98
C HIS A 23 -10.87 -7.23 3.03
N PHE A 24 -10.32 -6.04 2.83
CA PHE A 24 -11.11 -4.81 2.73
C PHE A 24 -12.02 -4.82 1.50
N ALA A 25 -11.49 -5.25 0.36
CA ALA A 25 -12.29 -5.36 -0.86
C ALA A 25 -13.47 -6.32 -0.70
N ASN A 26 -13.31 -7.44 0.03
CA ASN A 26 -14.39 -8.39 0.30
C ASN A 26 -15.57 -7.75 1.02
N ILE A 27 -15.31 -6.80 1.93
CA ILE A 27 -16.34 -6.13 2.75
C ILE A 27 -16.86 -4.83 2.13
N GLY A 28 -16.54 -4.56 0.86
CA GLY A 28 -17.08 -3.42 0.11
C GLY A 28 -16.30 -2.11 0.25
N VAL A 29 -15.11 -2.15 0.87
CA VAL A 29 -14.23 -0.98 1.02
C VAL A 29 -13.38 -0.81 -0.23
N GLU A 30 -13.21 0.43 -0.69
CA GLU A 30 -12.28 0.77 -1.75
C GLU A 30 -10.84 0.75 -1.22
N VAL A 31 -9.92 0.18 -1.98
CA VAL A 31 -8.53 0.02 -1.56
C VAL A 31 -7.60 0.67 -2.57
N LEU A 32 -6.71 1.52 -2.08
CA LEU A 32 -5.52 1.96 -2.79
C LEU A 32 -4.34 1.11 -2.30
N LEU A 33 -3.85 0.21 -3.12
CA LEU A 33 -2.66 -0.59 -2.83
C LEU A 33 -1.45 0.06 -3.50
N LEU A 34 -0.49 0.52 -2.70
CA LEU A 34 0.73 1.19 -3.18
C LEU A 34 1.96 0.35 -2.90
N ASP A 35 2.96 0.41 -3.79
CA ASP A 35 4.30 -0.11 -3.53
C ASP A 35 5.37 0.83 -4.10
N ILE A 36 6.65 0.50 -3.88
CA ILE A 36 7.76 1.18 -4.53
C ILE A 36 7.81 0.84 -6.03
N VAL A 37 8.50 1.69 -6.81
CA VAL A 37 8.84 1.38 -8.19
C VAL A 37 10.02 0.39 -8.24
N PRO A 38 10.13 -0.46 -9.29
CA PRO A 38 11.33 -1.24 -9.50
C PRO A 38 12.58 -0.38 -9.69
N ARG A 39 13.73 -0.90 -9.26
CA ARG A 39 15.04 -0.29 -9.49
C ARG A 39 15.75 -0.80 -10.75
N GLU A 40 15.23 -1.88 -11.32
CA GLU A 40 15.80 -2.55 -12.48
C GLU A 40 14.71 -3.22 -13.32
N LEU A 41 15.00 -3.32 -14.62
CA LEU A 41 14.18 -4.05 -15.57
C LEU A 41 14.37 -5.56 -15.39
N ASN A 42 13.32 -6.32 -15.66
CA ASN A 42 13.44 -7.76 -15.79
C ASN A 42 13.71 -8.17 -17.25
N GLU A 43 14.11 -9.41 -17.48
CA GLU A 43 14.39 -9.91 -18.83
C GLU A 43 13.24 -9.74 -19.83
N LYS A 44 11.98 -9.85 -19.36
CA LYS A 44 10.80 -9.72 -20.24
C LYS A 44 10.61 -8.29 -20.69
N GLU A 45 10.94 -7.31 -19.85
CA GLU A 45 10.87 -5.89 -20.17
C GLU A 45 12.01 -5.46 -21.07
N ILE A 46 13.23 -5.93 -20.81
CA ILE A 46 14.39 -5.70 -21.68
C ILE A 46 14.09 -6.22 -23.09
N LYS A 47 13.57 -7.45 -23.21
CA LYS A 47 13.15 -8.04 -24.49
C LYS A 47 12.03 -7.26 -25.20
N LYS A 48 11.21 -6.52 -24.45
CA LYS A 48 10.12 -5.68 -24.97
C LYS A 48 10.56 -4.23 -25.25
N GLY A 49 11.81 -3.87 -24.97
CA GLY A 49 12.30 -2.50 -25.13
C GLY A 49 11.66 -1.50 -24.15
N LEU A 50 11.17 -1.98 -23.01
CA LEU A 50 10.61 -1.11 -21.97
C LEU A 50 11.72 -0.45 -21.15
N SER A 51 11.37 0.66 -20.52
CA SER A 51 12.20 1.49 -19.65
C SER A 51 11.64 1.54 -18.23
N LEU A 52 12.43 2.05 -17.27
CA LEU A 52 11.96 2.25 -15.89
C LEU A 52 10.89 3.36 -15.78
N GLU A 53 10.72 4.17 -16.82
CA GLU A 53 9.70 5.22 -16.87
C GLU A 53 8.33 4.70 -17.35
N ASP A 54 8.30 3.52 -17.97
CA ASP A 54 7.05 2.94 -18.44
C ASP A 54 6.13 2.61 -17.26
N LYS A 55 4.90 3.11 -17.30
CA LYS A 55 3.89 2.90 -16.23
C LYS A 55 3.70 1.42 -15.89
N ALA A 56 3.78 0.54 -16.89
CA ALA A 56 3.68 -0.91 -16.69
C ALA A 56 4.82 -1.46 -15.82
N VAL A 57 6.04 -0.91 -15.98
CA VAL A 57 7.22 -1.26 -15.18
C VAL A 57 7.11 -0.62 -13.79
N ARG A 58 6.82 0.69 -13.71
CA ARG A 58 6.69 1.43 -12.44
C ARG A 58 5.69 0.78 -11.47
N ASN A 59 4.59 0.23 -11.99
CA ASN A 59 3.58 -0.48 -11.20
C ASN A 59 3.75 -2.02 -11.19
N ARG A 60 4.83 -2.58 -11.72
CA ARG A 60 5.01 -4.04 -11.81
C ARG A 60 4.91 -4.70 -10.44
N LEU A 61 5.63 -4.21 -9.43
CA LEU A 61 5.71 -4.87 -8.13
C LEU A 61 4.31 -5.03 -7.51
N VAL A 62 3.54 -3.95 -7.48
CA VAL A 62 2.18 -3.95 -6.94
C VAL A 62 1.22 -4.81 -7.75
N ASN A 63 1.30 -4.76 -9.08
CA ASN A 63 0.43 -5.53 -9.96
C ASN A 63 0.71 -7.03 -9.87
N ASP A 64 1.98 -7.42 -9.89
CA ASP A 64 2.40 -8.81 -9.79
C ASP A 64 2.04 -9.40 -8.43
N ALA A 65 2.22 -8.63 -7.35
CA ALA A 65 1.90 -9.09 -6.01
C ALA A 65 0.38 -9.29 -5.81
N LEU A 66 -0.44 -8.33 -6.29
CA LEU A 66 -1.90 -8.49 -6.28
C LEU A 66 -2.33 -9.68 -7.14
N ALA A 67 -1.80 -9.81 -8.36
CA ALA A 67 -2.13 -10.92 -9.25
C ALA A 67 -1.75 -12.28 -8.65
N LYS A 68 -0.62 -12.36 -7.94
CA LYS A 68 -0.20 -13.55 -7.19
C LYS A 68 -1.15 -13.86 -6.04
N SER A 69 -1.56 -12.84 -5.29
CA SER A 69 -2.51 -12.98 -4.18
C SER A 69 -3.88 -13.48 -4.66
N LEU A 70 -4.42 -12.92 -5.75
CA LEU A 70 -5.70 -13.36 -6.33
C LEU A 70 -5.69 -14.81 -6.84
N LYS A 71 -4.51 -15.36 -7.13
CA LYS A 71 -4.31 -16.73 -7.61
C LYS A 71 -3.83 -17.71 -6.53
N SER A 72 -3.61 -17.24 -5.29
CA SER A 72 -3.13 -18.10 -4.22
C SER A 72 -4.18 -19.14 -3.81
N LYS A 73 -3.74 -20.19 -3.10
CA LYS A 73 -4.62 -21.24 -2.58
C LYS A 73 -4.39 -21.41 -1.07
N PRO A 74 -5.36 -21.05 -0.22
CA PRO A 74 -6.61 -20.37 -0.55
C PRO A 74 -6.37 -18.93 -1.06
N ALA A 75 -7.29 -18.42 -1.89
CA ALA A 75 -7.29 -17.02 -2.30
C ALA A 75 -7.89 -16.16 -1.16
N PRO A 76 -7.29 -15.03 -0.78
CA PRO A 76 -7.83 -14.18 0.29
C PRO A 76 -9.07 -13.40 -0.16
N ILE A 77 -9.32 -13.32 -1.47
CA ILE A 77 -10.51 -12.68 -2.03
C ILE A 77 -11.65 -13.69 -2.18
N TYR A 78 -12.86 -13.31 -1.79
CA TYR A 78 -14.03 -14.20 -1.81
C TYR A 78 -14.62 -14.35 -3.21
N HIS A 79 -14.59 -13.27 -4.00
CA HIS A 79 -15.08 -13.28 -5.37
C HIS A 79 -14.21 -12.38 -6.25
N THR A 80 -13.85 -12.85 -7.45
CA THR A 80 -12.94 -12.14 -8.38
C THR A 80 -13.41 -10.72 -8.71
N LYS A 81 -14.72 -10.51 -8.89
CA LYS A 81 -15.33 -9.18 -9.06
C LYS A 81 -14.93 -8.16 -7.98
N PHE A 82 -14.65 -8.57 -6.74
CA PHE A 82 -14.27 -7.65 -5.68
C PHE A 82 -12.87 -7.06 -5.88
N ALA A 83 -12.02 -7.67 -6.70
CA ALA A 83 -10.71 -7.12 -7.05
C ALA A 83 -10.83 -5.76 -7.76
N SER A 84 -11.97 -5.46 -8.39
CA SER A 84 -12.24 -4.15 -8.99
C SER A 84 -12.25 -3.00 -7.98
N ARG A 85 -12.39 -3.29 -6.68
CA ARG A 85 -12.29 -2.30 -5.59
C ARG A 85 -10.84 -1.99 -5.21
N ILE A 86 -9.87 -2.75 -5.72
CA ILE A 86 -8.45 -2.57 -5.42
C ILE A 86 -7.80 -1.83 -6.59
N LYS A 87 -7.48 -0.56 -6.39
CA LYS A 87 -6.68 0.24 -7.30
C LYS A 87 -5.21 0.09 -6.92
N THR A 88 -4.37 -0.28 -7.88
CA THR A 88 -2.92 -0.34 -7.70
C THR A 88 -2.25 0.97 -8.12
N GLY A 89 -1.13 1.29 -7.49
CA GLY A 89 -0.28 2.45 -7.81
C GLY A 89 1.09 2.36 -7.13
N ASN A 90 1.89 3.41 -7.25
CA ASN A 90 3.20 3.45 -6.61
C ASN A 90 3.43 4.71 -5.75
N LEU A 91 4.44 4.65 -4.88
CA LEU A 91 4.75 5.71 -3.92
C LEU A 91 5.37 6.98 -4.53
N GLU A 92 5.77 6.95 -5.80
CA GLU A 92 6.31 8.13 -6.50
C GLU A 92 5.20 8.88 -7.25
N ASP A 93 4.37 8.14 -8.00
CA ASP A 93 3.37 8.72 -8.90
C ASP A 93 2.02 8.94 -8.22
N ASP A 94 1.62 8.03 -7.33
CA ASP A 94 0.24 7.92 -6.85
C ASP A 94 0.08 8.22 -5.35
N ILE A 95 1.16 8.54 -4.63
CA ILE A 95 1.10 8.74 -3.16
C ILE A 95 0.17 9.89 -2.75
N SER A 96 0.02 10.93 -3.57
CA SER A 96 -0.90 12.03 -3.31
C SER A 96 -2.37 11.59 -3.17
N MET A 97 -2.73 10.42 -3.73
CA MET A 97 -4.07 9.85 -3.62
C MET A 97 -4.44 9.41 -2.20
N ILE A 98 -3.47 9.28 -1.28
CA ILE A 98 -3.75 8.95 0.12
C ILE A 98 -4.50 10.09 0.85
N SER A 99 -4.50 11.31 0.31
CA SER A 99 -5.32 12.42 0.82
C SER A 99 -6.83 12.11 0.79
N GLY A 100 -7.26 11.19 -0.07
CA GLY A 100 -8.66 10.81 -0.21
C GLY A 100 -9.08 9.56 0.57
N VAL A 101 -8.28 9.06 1.52
CA VAL A 101 -8.58 7.81 2.25
C VAL A 101 -8.85 8.07 3.73
N ASP A 102 -9.67 7.20 4.33
CA ASP A 102 -10.08 7.31 5.73
C ASP A 102 -9.06 6.67 6.68
N TRP A 103 -8.31 5.67 6.19
CA TRP A 103 -7.34 4.90 6.96
C TRP A 103 -6.17 4.41 6.08
N ILE A 104 -4.95 4.64 6.55
CA ILE A 104 -3.69 4.22 5.94
C ILE A 104 -3.05 3.12 6.78
N ILE A 105 -2.66 2.03 6.14
CA ILE A 105 -2.05 0.86 6.77
C ILE A 105 -0.67 0.62 6.16
N GLU A 106 0.37 0.74 6.97
CA GLU A 106 1.75 0.43 6.58
C GLU A 106 2.04 -1.06 6.72
N VAL A 107 2.55 -1.67 5.64
CA VAL A 107 2.81 -3.11 5.51
C VAL A 107 4.11 -3.35 4.70
N VAL A 108 5.12 -2.51 4.92
CA VAL A 108 6.44 -2.64 4.29
C VAL A 108 7.38 -3.51 5.14
N VAL A 109 8.58 -3.77 4.62
CA VAL A 109 9.61 -4.59 5.27
C VAL A 109 9.86 -4.17 6.73
N GLU A 110 10.13 -5.15 7.59
CA GLU A 110 10.32 -4.98 9.03
C GLU A 110 11.68 -4.35 9.37
N ARG A 111 11.85 -3.10 8.94
CA ARG A 111 13.04 -2.27 9.14
C ARG A 111 12.64 -0.85 9.55
N LEU A 112 13.08 -0.41 10.72
CA LEU A 112 12.69 0.88 11.31
C LEU A 112 13.01 2.06 10.39
N ASP A 113 14.18 2.08 9.75
CA ASP A 113 14.59 3.16 8.86
C ASP A 113 13.68 3.29 7.63
N ILE A 114 13.21 2.17 7.10
CA ILE A 114 12.29 2.15 5.96
C ILE A 114 10.89 2.58 6.39
N LYS A 115 10.40 2.09 7.53
CA LYS A 115 9.09 2.47 8.07
C LYS A 115 9.02 3.97 8.40
N LYS A 116 10.08 4.54 8.99
CA LYS A 116 10.18 6.00 9.23
C LYS A 116 10.07 6.80 7.92
N LYS A 117 10.76 6.37 6.86
CA LYS A 117 10.67 7.02 5.53
C LYS A 117 9.25 6.94 4.96
N VAL A 118 8.58 5.80 5.09
CA VAL A 118 7.17 5.67 4.67
C VAL A 118 6.28 6.61 5.47
N PHE A 119 6.43 6.67 6.79
CA PHE A 119 5.64 7.57 7.65
C PHE A 119 5.87 9.04 7.31
N GLU A 120 7.10 9.43 6.97
CA GLU A 120 7.41 10.77 6.49
C GLU A 120 6.67 11.12 5.20
N GLN A 121 6.68 10.21 4.22
CA GLN A 121 5.93 10.40 2.99
C GLN A 121 4.43 10.43 3.25
N VAL A 122 3.91 9.54 4.10
CA VAL A 122 2.49 9.51 4.48
C VAL A 122 2.05 10.82 5.12
N GLU A 123 2.83 11.36 6.05
CA GLU A 123 2.51 12.61 6.74
C GLU A 123 2.39 13.78 5.78
N LYS A 124 3.24 13.81 4.74
CA LYS A 124 3.24 14.87 3.73
C LYS A 124 1.95 14.91 2.89
N TYR A 125 1.33 13.76 2.61
CA TYR A 125 0.22 13.66 1.65
C TYR A 125 -1.13 13.29 2.26
N ARG A 126 -1.16 12.78 3.50
CA ARG A 126 -2.44 12.46 4.17
C ARG A 126 -3.22 13.73 4.53
N THR A 127 -4.51 13.56 4.77
CA THR A 127 -5.33 14.58 5.44
C THR A 127 -5.10 14.53 6.97
N PRO A 128 -5.02 15.68 7.66
CA PRO A 128 -5.05 15.73 9.12
C PRO A 128 -6.22 14.94 9.71
N GLY A 129 -5.98 14.15 10.76
CA GLY A 129 -6.95 13.27 11.39
C GLY A 129 -7.27 11.94 10.67
N THR A 130 -6.65 11.64 9.51
CA THR A 130 -6.69 10.30 8.89
C THR A 130 -6.03 9.27 9.83
N LEU A 131 -6.64 8.08 9.97
CA LEU A 131 -6.07 7.01 10.80
C LEU A 131 -4.81 6.44 10.14
N ILE A 132 -3.77 6.17 10.94
CA ILE A 132 -2.51 5.59 10.46
C ILE A 132 -2.15 4.42 11.37
N THR A 133 -1.96 3.25 10.78
CA THR A 133 -1.58 2.05 11.52
C THR A 133 -0.44 1.34 10.83
N SER A 134 0.23 0.44 11.54
CA SER A 134 1.24 -0.45 10.99
C SER A 134 0.89 -1.91 11.27
N ASN A 135 1.19 -2.78 10.31
CA ASN A 135 1.17 -4.23 10.47
C ASN A 135 2.51 -4.77 11.04
N THR A 136 3.32 -3.93 11.68
CA THR A 136 4.53 -4.37 12.39
C THR A 136 4.20 -5.37 13.49
N SER A 137 5.10 -6.34 13.70
CA SER A 137 5.01 -7.30 14.80
C SER A 137 6.13 -7.14 15.82
N GLY A 138 7.26 -6.55 15.41
CA GLY A 138 8.49 -6.49 16.22
C GLY A 138 8.97 -5.08 16.56
N ILE A 139 8.45 -4.03 15.92
CA ILE A 139 8.92 -2.66 16.11
C ILE A 139 7.90 -1.88 16.94
N PRO A 140 8.31 -1.28 18.08
CA PRO A 140 7.43 -0.41 18.85
C PRO A 140 6.91 0.76 18.03
N ILE A 141 5.60 1.02 18.06
CA ILE A 141 4.96 2.10 17.31
C ILE A 141 5.59 3.46 17.62
N ALA A 142 5.91 3.72 18.89
CA ALA A 142 6.55 4.96 19.32
C ALA A 142 7.88 5.24 18.59
N PHE A 143 8.66 4.20 18.25
CA PHE A 143 9.90 4.39 17.49
C PHE A 143 9.63 4.73 16.04
N MET A 144 8.56 4.18 15.46
CA MET A 144 8.19 4.45 14.08
C MET A 144 7.62 5.85 13.90
N SER A 145 6.82 6.31 14.86
CA SER A 145 6.16 7.62 14.84
C SER A 145 7.01 8.76 15.42
N GLU A 146 8.23 8.47 15.86
CA GLU A 146 9.16 9.46 16.39
C GLU A 146 9.44 10.58 15.38
N GLY A 147 9.32 11.83 15.83
CA GLY A 147 9.52 13.03 15.00
C GLY A 147 8.38 13.33 14.02
N ARG A 148 7.24 12.62 14.12
CA ARG A 148 5.99 12.98 13.43
C ARG A 148 5.18 13.95 14.30
N SER A 149 4.19 14.63 13.71
CA SER A 149 3.29 15.55 14.43
C SER A 149 2.41 14.85 15.47
N ASP A 150 1.92 15.61 16.45
CA ASP A 150 0.96 15.11 17.45
C ASP A 150 -0.31 14.52 16.81
N ASP A 151 -0.74 15.06 15.67
CA ASP A 151 -1.87 14.51 14.92
C ASP A 151 -1.57 13.15 14.28
N PHE A 152 -0.32 12.92 13.86
CA PHE A 152 0.14 11.65 13.30
C PHE A 152 0.29 10.58 14.39
N GLN A 153 0.69 10.98 15.60
CA GLN A 153 0.93 10.08 16.72
C GLN A 153 -0.36 9.64 17.47
N LYS A 154 -1.53 10.12 17.05
CA LYS A 154 -2.86 9.81 17.62
C LYS A 154 -3.54 8.66 16.91
#